data_AF-A0A7X5ZTB9-F1
#
_entry.id   AF-A0A7X5ZTB9-F1
#
_cell.length_a   1.000
_cell.length_b   1.000
_cell.length_c   1.000
_cell.angle_alpha   90.00
_cell.angle_beta   90.00
_cell.angle_gamma   90.00
#
_symmetry.space_group_name_H-M   'P 1'
#
loop_
_entity.id
_entity.type
_entity.pdbx_description
1 polymer ?
#
loop_
_entity_poly.entity_id
_entity_poly.type
_entity_poly.pdbx_seq_one_letter_code
_entity_poly.pdbx_strand_id
1 'polypeptide(L)'
;MNRQWMRDQLTEYLALLEKYFSLQGPPGIAPTGSRTARIVGPRTAALNELRQSEPTVKEVLKHLDPTLAEFKFETMGGKEDARAAAQRGLGILDRMDEWAANLAPDAPTLPADQFHPWVWDAARTFWDSKHHREAVRAAATAINAHTQDKVGRRDIADNDLMNQVFTDKPKSGQKYLRLPGDPNDQTVKSRNRALRPFAEGCFAGIRNPAAHEHGADWDEQKALEQLAALSVLARWIDECDVEQAP
;
A
#
# COMPACT_ATOMS: atom_id res chain seq x y z
N MET A 1 -6.36 5.68 5.96
CA MET A 1 -6.24 7.16 5.89
C MET A 1 -7.02 7.79 7.03
N ASN A 2 -6.39 8.66 7.86
CA ASN A 2 -7.09 9.39 8.92
C ASN A 2 -7.65 10.72 8.36
N ARG A 3 -8.88 10.69 7.84
CA ARG A 3 -9.53 11.85 7.20
C ARG A 3 -9.83 12.99 8.16
N GLN A 4 -10.17 12.68 9.42
CA GLN A 4 -10.47 13.72 10.40
C GLN A 4 -9.21 14.54 10.69
N TRP A 5 -8.09 13.87 10.94
CA TRP A 5 -6.81 14.55 11.14
C TRP A 5 -6.43 15.44 9.94
N MET A 6 -6.62 14.95 8.70
CA MET A 6 -6.38 15.76 7.50
C MET A 6 -7.27 17.01 7.44
N ARG A 7 -8.56 16.89 7.77
CA ARG A 7 -9.49 18.04 7.86
C ARG A 7 -9.04 19.03 8.92
N ASP A 8 -8.61 18.54 10.08
CA ASP A 8 -8.14 19.38 11.18
C ASP A 8 -6.90 20.18 10.74
N GLN A 9 -5.93 19.55 10.07
CA GLN A 9 -4.73 20.23 9.54
C GLN A 9 -5.08 21.33 8.54
N LEU A 10 -5.98 21.06 7.57
CA LEU A 10 -6.36 22.06 6.57
C LEU A 10 -7.20 23.20 7.19
N THR A 11 -8.06 22.89 8.15
CA THR A 11 -8.90 23.88 8.83
C THR A 11 -8.06 24.81 9.69
N GLU A 12 -7.11 24.26 10.45
CA GLU A 12 -6.17 25.05 11.26
C GLU A 12 -5.31 25.96 10.37
N TYR A 13 -4.82 25.44 9.24
CA TYR A 13 -4.05 26.23 8.28
C TYR A 13 -4.86 27.40 7.68
N LEU A 14 -6.14 27.18 7.36
CA LEU A 14 -7.02 28.25 6.88
C LEU A 14 -7.27 29.31 7.94
N ALA A 15 -7.45 28.91 9.20
CA ALA A 15 -7.58 29.85 10.32
C ALA A 15 -6.30 30.70 10.52
N LEU A 16 -5.12 30.09 10.36
CA LEU A 16 -3.84 30.82 10.39
C LEU A 16 -3.71 31.81 9.23
N LEU A 17 -4.13 31.41 8.02
CA LEU A 17 -4.15 32.31 6.85
C LEU A 17 -5.08 33.49 7.07
N GLU A 18 -6.29 33.24 7.60
CA GLU A 18 -7.26 34.30 7.92
C GLU A 18 -6.73 35.26 9.00
N LYS A 19 -6.10 34.73 10.05
CA LYS A 19 -5.40 35.54 11.05
C LYS A 19 -4.29 36.38 10.42
N TYR A 20 -3.48 35.81 9.53
CA TYR A 20 -2.43 36.56 8.84
C TYR A 20 -2.98 37.68 7.95
N PHE A 21 -4.05 37.41 7.18
CA PHE A 21 -4.69 38.40 6.31
C PHE A 21 -5.40 39.51 7.11
N SER A 22 -6.05 39.20 8.23
CA SER A 22 -6.68 40.23 9.08
C SER A 22 -5.66 41.17 9.73
N LEU A 23 -4.43 40.72 9.93
CA LEU A 23 -3.31 41.52 10.42
C LEU A 23 -2.61 42.32 9.30
N GLN A 24 -3.04 42.20 8.04
CA GLN A 24 -2.55 42.98 6.93
C GLN A 24 -3.26 44.35 6.93
N GLY A 25 -2.48 45.44 7.07
CA GLY A 25 -3.01 46.79 6.92
C GLY A 25 -3.55 47.05 5.51
N PRO A 26 -4.35 48.11 5.32
CA PRO A 26 -4.95 48.44 4.02
C PRO A 26 -3.89 48.50 2.91
N PRO A 27 -4.20 48.00 1.70
CA PRO A 27 -3.28 48.10 0.57
C PRO A 27 -2.88 49.57 0.34
N GLY A 28 -1.58 49.84 0.30
CA GLY A 28 -1.02 51.18 0.09
C GLY A 28 -0.63 51.95 1.35
N ILE A 29 -0.92 51.46 2.55
CA ILE A 29 -0.50 52.10 3.80
C ILE A 29 0.69 51.34 4.39
N ALA A 30 1.86 51.98 4.42
CA ALA A 30 3.04 51.41 5.07
C ALA A 30 2.74 51.18 6.57
N PRO A 31 3.11 50.03 7.15
CA PRO A 31 2.76 49.71 8.53
C PRO A 31 3.34 50.76 9.49
N THR A 32 2.45 51.48 10.18
CA THR A 32 2.75 52.49 11.20
C THR A 32 3.17 51.81 12.51
N GLY A 33 4.39 51.26 12.53
CA GLY A 33 4.93 50.57 13.70
C GLY A 33 6.45 50.67 13.77
N SER A 34 7.00 50.60 14.99
CA SER A 34 8.45 50.63 15.23
C SER A 34 9.15 49.48 14.49
N ARG A 35 10.44 49.65 14.16
CA ARG A 35 11.25 48.63 13.47
C ARG A 35 11.23 47.28 14.22
N THR A 36 11.14 47.33 15.56
CA THR A 36 11.02 46.17 16.45
C THR A 36 9.67 45.46 16.34
N ALA A 37 8.56 46.21 16.24
CA ALA A 37 7.21 45.65 16.04
C ALA A 37 7.05 44.96 14.67
N ARG A 38 7.86 45.34 13.67
CA ARG A 38 7.91 44.66 12.37
C ARG A 38 8.67 43.32 12.42
N ILE A 39 9.56 43.14 13.40
CA ILE A 39 10.43 41.95 13.52
C ILE A 39 9.79 40.89 14.43
N VAL A 40 9.07 41.30 15.48
CA VAL A 40 8.50 40.38 16.50
C VAL A 40 6.98 40.57 16.68
N GLY A 41 6.30 41.12 15.67
CA GLY A 41 4.88 41.44 15.75
C GLY A 41 3.95 40.24 15.52
N PRO A 42 2.66 40.36 15.87
CA PRO A 42 1.66 39.29 15.70
C PRO A 42 1.57 38.73 14.28
N ARG A 43 1.78 39.59 13.26
CA ARG A 43 1.79 39.17 11.85
C ARG A 43 2.98 38.29 11.51
N THR A 44 4.16 38.59 12.07
CA THR A 44 5.37 37.79 11.89
C THR A 44 5.25 36.44 12.60
N ALA A 45 4.63 36.42 13.79
CA ALA A 45 4.31 35.18 14.49
C ALA A 45 3.36 34.28 13.67
N ALA A 46 2.24 34.83 13.17
CA ALA A 46 1.32 34.09 12.31
C ALA A 46 1.99 33.59 11.02
N LEU A 47 2.88 34.38 10.42
CA LEU A 47 3.66 33.95 9.25
C LEU A 47 4.61 32.78 9.57
N ASN A 48 5.22 32.78 10.75
CA ASN A 48 6.09 31.68 11.19
C ASN A 48 5.29 30.41 11.46
N GLU A 49 4.12 30.51 12.09
CA GLU A 49 3.18 29.38 12.29
C GLU A 49 2.76 28.80 10.93
N LEU A 50 2.41 29.64 9.95
CA LEU A 50 2.09 29.21 8.59
C LEU A 50 3.23 28.41 7.94
N ARG A 51 4.47 28.93 8.01
CA ARG A 51 5.65 28.25 7.47
C ARG A 51 5.93 26.91 8.14
N GLN A 52 5.63 26.77 9.43
CA GLN A 52 5.77 25.50 10.15
C GLN A 52 4.71 24.48 9.72
N SER A 53 3.48 24.94 9.48
CA SER A 53 2.37 24.08 9.05
C SER A 53 2.39 23.73 7.55
N GLU A 54 3.01 24.56 6.70
CA GLU A 54 3.01 24.40 5.24
C GLU A 54 3.47 23.00 4.76
N PRO A 55 4.56 22.40 5.27
CA PRO A 55 5.01 21.08 4.82
C PRO A 55 3.96 19.99 5.06
N THR A 56 3.34 19.97 6.24
CA THR A 56 2.27 19.00 6.57
C THR A 56 1.07 19.20 5.66
N VAL A 57 0.66 20.45 5.45
CA VAL A 57 -0.44 20.80 4.55
C VAL A 57 -0.14 20.35 3.12
N LYS A 58 1.10 20.53 2.64
CA LYS A 58 1.52 20.06 1.32
C LYS A 58 1.47 18.54 1.18
N GLU A 59 1.88 17.79 2.19
CA GLU A 59 1.76 16.32 2.17
C GLU A 59 0.30 15.87 2.19
N VAL A 60 -0.56 16.52 2.99
CA VAL A 60 -2.01 16.26 2.98
C VAL A 60 -2.59 16.56 1.59
N LEU A 61 -2.31 17.74 1.03
CA LEU A 61 -2.82 18.12 -0.30
C LEU A 61 -2.29 17.20 -1.39
N LYS A 62 -1.01 16.84 -1.37
CA LYS A 62 -0.41 15.91 -2.34
C LYS A 62 -1.04 14.54 -2.30
N HIS A 63 -1.45 14.08 -1.11
CA HIS A 63 -2.18 12.82 -0.95
C HIS A 63 -3.59 12.89 -1.57
N LEU A 64 -4.24 14.06 -1.50
CA LEU A 64 -5.58 14.27 -2.07
C LEU A 64 -5.54 14.49 -3.58
N ASP A 65 -4.68 15.40 -4.04
CA ASP A 65 -4.41 15.74 -5.42
C ASP A 65 -3.03 16.42 -5.51
N PRO A 66 -2.03 15.80 -6.16
CA PRO A 66 -0.68 16.34 -6.29
C PRO A 66 -0.62 17.79 -6.79
N THR A 67 -1.55 18.21 -7.64
CA THR A 67 -1.58 19.56 -8.22
C THR A 67 -1.93 20.63 -7.18
N LEU A 68 -2.67 20.27 -6.13
CA LEU A 68 -3.00 21.20 -5.06
C LEU A 68 -1.79 21.57 -4.20
N ALA A 69 -0.74 20.74 -4.17
CA ALA A 69 0.46 21.00 -3.39
C ALA A 69 1.49 21.90 -4.11
N GLU A 70 1.25 22.29 -5.37
CA GLU A 70 2.23 23.00 -6.21
C GLU A 70 2.36 24.50 -5.93
N PHE A 71 1.53 25.06 -5.03
CA PHE A 71 1.58 26.49 -4.71
C PHE A 71 2.93 26.91 -4.12
N LYS A 72 3.33 28.15 -4.45
CA LYS A 72 4.59 28.76 -4.00
C LYS A 72 4.30 29.77 -2.90
N PHE A 73 4.31 29.34 -1.64
CA PHE A 73 3.90 30.15 -0.49
C PHE A 73 4.58 31.53 -0.37
N GLU A 74 5.85 31.62 -0.78
CA GLU A 74 6.65 32.85 -0.67
C GLU A 74 6.52 33.82 -1.85
N THR A 75 5.78 33.47 -2.92
CA THR A 75 5.58 34.38 -4.05
C THR A 75 4.49 35.41 -3.75
N MET A 76 4.45 36.48 -4.56
CA MET A 76 3.28 37.35 -4.61
C MET A 76 2.05 36.52 -5.00
N GLY A 77 0.97 36.59 -4.22
CA GLY A 77 -0.21 35.75 -4.39
C GLY A 77 -0.10 34.33 -3.79
N GLY A 78 1.08 33.92 -3.30
CA GLY A 78 1.33 32.55 -2.85
C GLY A 78 0.50 32.11 -1.64
N LYS A 79 0.02 33.06 -0.83
CA LYS A 79 -0.80 32.78 0.37
C LYS A 79 -2.27 32.64 -0.01
N GLU A 80 -2.71 33.41 -0.99
CA GLU A 80 -4.01 33.29 -1.64
C GLU A 80 -4.12 31.95 -2.38
N ASP A 81 -3.07 31.55 -3.09
CA ASP A 81 -2.98 30.23 -3.73
C ASP A 81 -3.01 29.10 -2.68
N ALA A 82 -2.26 29.23 -1.60
CA ALA A 82 -2.28 28.28 -0.49
C ALA A 82 -3.68 28.16 0.16
N ARG A 83 -4.38 29.29 0.31
CA ARG A 83 -5.77 29.33 0.80
C ARG A 83 -6.70 28.57 -0.13
N ALA A 84 -6.63 28.86 -1.43
CA ALA A 84 -7.45 28.21 -2.44
C ALA A 84 -7.20 26.69 -2.49
N ALA A 85 -5.93 26.28 -2.39
CA ALA A 85 -5.55 24.87 -2.36
C ALA A 85 -6.11 24.15 -1.12
N ALA A 86 -5.96 24.74 0.08
CA ALA A 86 -6.52 24.17 1.32
C ALA A 86 -8.05 24.09 1.29
N GLN A 87 -8.74 25.10 0.74
CA GLN A 87 -10.20 25.07 0.56
C GLN A 87 -10.65 23.95 -0.40
N ARG A 88 -9.94 23.77 -1.52
CA ARG A 88 -10.22 22.65 -2.45
C ARG A 88 -9.95 21.30 -1.80
N GLY A 89 -8.87 21.18 -1.02
CA GLY A 89 -8.56 19.97 -0.24
C GLY A 89 -9.66 19.60 0.75
N LEU A 90 -10.23 20.57 1.48
CA LEU A 90 -11.41 20.34 2.33
C LEU A 90 -12.62 19.89 1.51
N GLY A 91 -12.89 20.54 0.38
CA GLY A 91 -13.98 20.16 -0.52
C GLY A 91 -13.86 18.72 -1.02
N ILE A 92 -12.64 18.24 -1.31
CA ILE A 92 -12.37 16.83 -1.60
C ILE A 92 -12.76 15.98 -0.39
N LEU A 93 -12.15 16.24 0.78
CA LEU A 93 -12.35 15.45 2.00
C LEU A 93 -13.82 15.33 2.42
N ASP A 94 -14.64 16.35 2.18
CA ASP A 94 -16.06 16.36 2.53
C ASP A 94 -16.92 15.53 1.57
N ARG A 95 -16.49 15.37 0.33
CA ARG A 95 -17.24 14.67 -0.74
C ARG A 95 -16.73 13.27 -1.02
N MET A 96 -15.58 12.86 -0.47
CA MET A 96 -14.99 11.54 -0.73
C MET A 96 -15.94 10.36 -0.50
N ASP A 97 -16.77 10.39 0.55
CA ASP A 97 -17.75 9.30 0.79
C ASP A 97 -18.86 9.28 -0.26
N GLU A 98 -19.34 10.47 -0.67
CA GLU A 98 -20.32 10.60 -1.74
C GLU A 98 -19.74 10.11 -3.07
N TRP A 99 -18.50 10.46 -3.39
CA TRP A 99 -17.81 9.98 -4.58
C TRP A 99 -17.59 8.48 -4.54
N ALA A 100 -17.15 7.91 -3.42
CA ALA A 100 -17.03 6.47 -3.28
C ALA A 100 -18.37 5.77 -3.47
N ALA A 101 -19.47 6.33 -2.96
CA ALA A 101 -20.81 5.73 -3.11
C ALA A 101 -21.36 5.84 -4.55
N ASN A 102 -21.05 6.91 -5.27
CA ASN A 102 -21.67 7.21 -6.57
C ASN A 102 -20.75 6.95 -7.79
N LEU A 103 -19.43 6.86 -7.57
CA LEU A 103 -18.40 6.69 -8.61
C LEU A 103 -17.60 5.40 -8.43
N ALA A 104 -17.89 4.58 -7.40
CA ALA A 104 -17.30 3.26 -7.31
C ALA A 104 -17.63 2.47 -8.59
N PRO A 105 -16.68 1.67 -9.11
CA PRO A 105 -17.02 0.65 -10.08
C PRO A 105 -18.15 -0.22 -9.51
N ASP A 106 -19.02 -0.75 -10.36
CA ASP A 106 -20.06 -1.72 -9.96
C ASP A 106 -19.47 -3.08 -9.46
N ALA A 107 -18.16 -3.13 -9.15
CA ALA A 107 -17.41 -4.32 -8.76
C ALA A 107 -16.72 -4.15 -7.39
N PRO A 108 -16.55 -5.24 -6.62
CA PRO A 108 -15.80 -5.22 -5.37
C PRO A 108 -14.33 -4.81 -5.55
N THR A 109 -13.74 -4.19 -4.54
CA THR A 109 -12.30 -3.93 -4.46
C THR A 109 -11.56 -5.10 -3.82
N LEU A 110 -10.35 -5.39 -4.30
CA LEU A 110 -9.45 -6.38 -3.71
C LEU A 110 -8.29 -5.66 -3.02
N PRO A 111 -8.41 -5.35 -1.72
CA PRO A 111 -7.38 -4.60 -1.00
C PRO A 111 -6.14 -5.48 -0.78
N ALA A 112 -5.00 -5.05 -1.33
CA ALA A 112 -3.75 -5.83 -1.29
C ALA A 112 -3.25 -6.09 0.14
N ASP A 113 -3.59 -5.23 1.10
CA ASP A 113 -3.25 -5.39 2.51
C ASP A 113 -4.00 -6.52 3.23
N GLN A 114 -5.03 -7.08 2.59
CA GLN A 114 -5.75 -8.26 3.05
C GLN A 114 -5.28 -9.56 2.38
N PHE A 115 -4.24 -9.51 1.54
CA PHE A 115 -3.59 -10.74 1.08
C PHE A 115 -2.96 -11.50 2.25
N HIS A 116 -2.66 -12.79 2.01
CA HIS A 116 -2.02 -13.64 3.00
C HIS A 116 -0.74 -12.96 3.55
N PRO A 117 -0.46 -12.99 4.86
CA PRO A 117 0.68 -12.28 5.46
C PRO A 117 2.03 -12.63 4.80
N TRP A 118 2.25 -13.92 4.47
CA TRP A 118 3.45 -14.37 3.74
C TRP A 118 3.66 -13.66 2.39
N VAL A 119 2.58 -13.18 1.77
CA VAL A 119 2.61 -12.47 0.50
C VAL A 119 2.76 -10.97 0.73
N TRP A 120 1.82 -10.37 1.46
CA TRP A 120 1.78 -8.90 1.56
C TRP A 120 2.96 -8.33 2.35
N ASP A 121 3.38 -8.96 3.44
CA ASP A 121 4.49 -8.44 4.25
C ASP A 121 5.82 -8.43 3.46
N ALA A 122 6.01 -9.42 2.58
CA ALA A 122 7.16 -9.48 1.69
C ALA A 122 7.07 -8.51 0.50
N ALA A 123 5.86 -8.30 -0.03
CA ALA A 123 5.62 -7.46 -1.21
C ALA A 123 5.61 -5.95 -0.89
N ARG A 124 5.11 -5.55 0.28
CA ARG A 124 4.76 -4.16 0.65
C ARG A 124 5.85 -3.14 0.31
N THR A 125 7.09 -3.42 0.69
CA THR A 125 8.21 -2.46 0.49
C THR A 125 8.45 -2.14 -0.99
N PHE A 126 8.40 -3.17 -1.84
CA PHE A 126 8.57 -3.01 -3.29
C PHE A 126 7.33 -2.40 -3.92
N TRP A 127 6.14 -2.75 -3.42
CA TRP A 127 4.87 -2.18 -3.86
C TRP A 127 4.83 -0.66 -3.66
N ASP A 128 5.17 -0.18 -2.45
CA ASP A 128 5.19 1.24 -2.12
C ASP A 128 6.20 2.03 -2.98
N SER A 129 7.27 1.36 -3.41
CA SER A 129 8.29 1.91 -4.31
C SER A 129 7.95 1.77 -5.80
N LYS A 130 6.75 1.28 -6.14
CA LYS A 130 6.27 1.01 -7.50
C LYS A 130 7.11 -0.01 -8.27
N HIS A 131 7.77 -0.91 -7.55
CA HIS A 131 8.55 -2.02 -8.11
C HIS A 131 7.71 -3.30 -8.13
N HIS A 132 6.67 -3.34 -8.97
CA HIS A 132 5.61 -4.34 -8.86
C HIS A 132 6.07 -5.76 -9.18
N ARG A 133 6.93 -5.95 -10.20
CA ARG A 133 7.51 -7.27 -10.50
C ARG A 133 8.36 -7.79 -9.34
N GLU A 134 9.11 -6.89 -8.71
CA GLU A 134 9.92 -7.22 -7.53
C GLU A 134 9.05 -7.58 -6.32
N ALA A 135 7.92 -6.90 -6.14
CA ALA A 135 6.94 -7.24 -5.10
C ALA A 135 6.43 -8.68 -5.26
N VAL A 136 6.10 -9.09 -6.49
CA VAL A 136 5.68 -10.47 -6.80
C VAL A 136 6.82 -11.48 -6.55
N ARG A 137 8.05 -11.15 -6.99
CA ARG A 137 9.23 -12.00 -6.76
C ARG A 137 9.49 -12.21 -5.26
N ALA A 138 9.39 -11.14 -4.47
CA ALA A 138 9.57 -11.19 -3.03
C ALA A 138 8.51 -12.06 -2.35
N ALA A 139 7.24 -11.91 -2.73
CA ALA A 139 6.15 -12.75 -2.24
C ALA A 139 6.37 -14.25 -2.53
N ALA A 140 6.73 -14.61 -3.76
CA ALA A 140 7.00 -15.99 -4.11
C ALA A 140 8.19 -16.58 -3.34
N THR A 141 9.24 -15.77 -3.14
CA THR A 141 10.40 -16.15 -2.33
C THR A 141 10.02 -16.41 -0.87
N ALA A 142 9.15 -15.56 -0.31
CA ALA A 142 8.65 -15.73 1.06
C ALA A 142 7.80 -17.00 1.20
N ILE A 143 6.91 -17.29 0.24
CA ILE A 143 6.13 -18.55 0.22
C ILE A 143 7.07 -19.77 0.23
N ASN A 144 8.12 -19.75 -0.61
CA ASN A 144 9.11 -20.83 -0.62
C ASN A 144 9.73 -21.02 0.77
N ALA A 145 10.25 -19.94 1.38
CA ALA A 145 10.89 -19.99 2.70
C ALA A 145 9.94 -20.50 3.80
N HIS A 146 8.71 -19.97 3.87
CA HIS A 146 7.72 -20.43 4.84
C HIS A 146 7.32 -21.89 4.63
N THR A 147 7.27 -22.35 3.38
CA THR A 147 7.02 -23.77 3.08
C THR A 147 8.17 -24.65 3.57
N GLN A 148 9.42 -24.25 3.29
CA GLN A 148 10.62 -24.97 3.77
C GLN A 148 10.62 -25.07 5.30
N ASP A 149 10.28 -23.98 6.00
CA ASP A 149 10.19 -23.97 7.45
C ASP A 149 9.06 -24.87 7.96
N LYS A 150 7.89 -24.84 7.30
CA LYS A 150 6.74 -25.68 7.67
C LYS A 150 7.06 -27.17 7.56
N VAL A 151 7.70 -27.62 6.48
CA VAL A 151 8.09 -29.04 6.33
C VAL A 151 9.45 -29.38 6.94
N GLY A 152 10.22 -28.39 7.41
CA GLY A 152 11.57 -28.57 7.93
C GLY A 152 12.58 -29.07 6.89
N ARG A 153 12.44 -28.67 5.62
CA ARG A 153 13.30 -29.07 4.48
C ARG A 153 13.85 -27.82 3.80
N ARG A 154 15.12 -27.47 4.08
CA ARG A 154 15.83 -26.33 3.46
C ARG A 154 16.79 -26.74 2.34
N ASP A 155 16.92 -28.04 2.10
CA ASP A 155 17.77 -28.64 1.08
C ASP A 155 17.17 -28.60 -0.33
N ILE A 156 15.87 -28.33 -0.45
CA ILE A 156 15.12 -28.24 -1.71
C ILE A 156 14.35 -26.91 -1.78
N ALA A 157 14.15 -26.36 -2.97
CA ALA A 157 13.52 -25.06 -3.18
C ALA A 157 12.69 -25.01 -4.48
N ASP A 158 11.93 -23.95 -4.62
CA ASP A 158 11.11 -23.59 -5.77
C ASP A 158 10.20 -24.75 -6.23
N ASN A 159 10.18 -25.03 -7.54
CA ASN A 159 9.39 -26.11 -8.12
C ASN A 159 9.71 -27.48 -7.50
N ASP A 160 10.97 -27.76 -7.16
CA ASP A 160 11.33 -29.06 -6.57
C ASP A 160 10.73 -29.22 -5.17
N LEU A 161 10.77 -28.15 -4.35
CA LEU A 161 10.09 -28.12 -3.06
C LEU A 161 8.59 -28.36 -3.23
N MET A 162 7.92 -27.58 -4.08
CA MET A 162 6.47 -27.69 -4.29
C MET A 162 6.05 -29.09 -4.79
N ASN A 163 6.84 -29.67 -5.68
CA ASN A 163 6.62 -31.02 -6.20
C ASN A 163 6.76 -32.10 -5.13
N GLN A 164 7.77 -31.97 -4.26
CA GLN A 164 8.04 -32.95 -3.22
C GLN A 164 7.06 -32.84 -2.06
N VAL A 165 6.67 -31.63 -1.64
CA VAL A 165 5.74 -31.47 -0.51
C VAL A 165 4.31 -31.84 -0.89
N PHE A 166 3.90 -31.69 -2.16
CA PHE A 166 2.56 -32.07 -2.63
C PHE A 166 2.53 -33.37 -3.45
N THR A 167 3.56 -34.21 -3.36
CA THR A 167 3.58 -35.50 -4.07
C THR A 167 2.53 -36.47 -3.55
N ASP A 168 1.83 -37.19 -4.43
CA ASP A 168 0.91 -38.28 -4.04
C ASP A 168 1.64 -39.54 -3.54
N LYS A 169 2.92 -39.68 -3.87
CA LYS A 169 3.75 -40.86 -3.56
C LYS A 169 5.02 -40.43 -2.80
N PRO A 170 4.90 -40.03 -1.53
CA PRO A 170 6.05 -39.62 -0.73
C PRO A 170 6.97 -40.82 -0.46
N LYS A 171 8.28 -40.60 -0.47
CA LYS A 171 9.26 -41.63 -0.11
C LYS A 171 9.22 -41.88 1.40
N SER A 172 9.61 -43.08 1.85
CA SER A 172 9.66 -43.39 3.29
C SER A 172 10.43 -42.32 4.08
N GLY A 173 9.84 -41.86 5.19
CA GLY A 173 10.38 -40.81 6.04
C GLY A 173 10.26 -39.38 5.48
N GLN A 174 9.80 -39.19 4.23
CA GLN A 174 9.61 -37.87 3.64
C GLN A 174 8.40 -37.16 4.27
N LYS A 175 8.60 -35.90 4.67
CA LYS A 175 7.52 -35.00 5.06
C LYS A 175 6.81 -34.44 3.84
N TYR A 176 5.48 -34.40 3.89
CA TYR A 176 4.61 -33.88 2.83
C TYR A 176 3.41 -33.14 3.42
N LEU A 177 2.71 -32.38 2.59
CA LEU A 177 1.58 -31.55 2.96
C LEU A 177 0.27 -32.15 2.45
N ARG A 178 -0.75 -32.13 3.31
CA ARG A 178 -2.13 -32.51 2.98
C ARG A 178 -3.12 -31.57 3.62
N LEU A 179 -4.19 -31.27 2.90
CA LEU A 179 -5.32 -30.58 3.52
C LEU A 179 -6.02 -31.52 4.51
N PRO A 180 -6.38 -31.03 5.71
CA PRO A 180 -7.11 -31.80 6.69
C PRO A 180 -8.50 -32.19 6.17
N GLY A 181 -9.02 -33.30 6.68
CA GLY A 181 -10.38 -33.76 6.38
C GLY A 181 -10.46 -35.28 6.22
N ASP A 182 -11.67 -35.78 5.94
CA ASP A 182 -11.89 -37.20 5.67
C ASP A 182 -11.22 -37.59 4.34
N PRO A 183 -10.24 -38.52 4.34
CA PRO A 183 -9.61 -39.00 3.12
C PRO A 183 -10.57 -39.66 2.13
N ASN A 184 -11.79 -40.01 2.54
CA ASN A 184 -12.82 -40.58 1.66
C ASN A 184 -13.71 -39.53 1.01
N ASP A 185 -13.74 -38.29 1.53
CA ASP A 185 -14.52 -37.18 0.97
C ASP A 185 -14.00 -36.76 -0.40
N GLN A 186 -14.91 -36.63 -1.37
CA GLN A 186 -14.53 -36.33 -2.77
C GLN A 186 -14.00 -34.90 -2.94
N THR A 187 -14.47 -33.95 -2.12
CA THR A 187 -14.00 -32.56 -2.12
C THR A 187 -12.59 -32.49 -1.57
N VAL A 188 -12.31 -33.16 -0.45
CA VAL A 188 -10.97 -33.24 0.15
C VAL A 188 -9.97 -33.88 -0.81
N LYS A 189 -10.34 -34.99 -1.46
CA LYS A 189 -9.52 -35.64 -2.51
C LYS A 189 -9.21 -34.69 -3.67
N SER A 190 -10.24 -33.99 -4.18
CA SER A 190 -10.11 -33.09 -5.31
C SER A 190 -9.24 -31.87 -4.98
N ARG A 191 -9.42 -31.29 -3.78
CA ARG A 191 -8.58 -30.18 -3.32
C ARG A 191 -7.12 -30.62 -3.13
N ASN A 192 -6.87 -31.76 -2.49
CA ASN A 192 -5.49 -32.28 -2.34
C ASN A 192 -4.81 -32.52 -3.70
N ARG A 193 -5.54 -33.08 -4.69
CA ARG A 193 -5.03 -33.26 -6.06
C ARG A 193 -4.67 -31.95 -6.75
N ALA A 194 -5.38 -30.86 -6.44
CA ALA A 194 -5.16 -29.55 -7.04
C ALA A 194 -3.95 -28.79 -6.47
N LEU A 195 -3.49 -29.13 -5.26
CA LEU A 195 -2.39 -28.43 -4.58
C LEU A 195 -1.12 -28.38 -5.44
N ARG A 196 -0.68 -29.54 -5.92
CA ARG A 196 0.55 -29.67 -6.71
C ARG A 196 0.51 -28.90 -8.04
N PRO A 197 -0.45 -29.13 -8.96
CA PRO A 197 -0.47 -28.41 -10.24
C PRO A 197 -0.67 -26.90 -10.05
N PHE A 198 -1.40 -26.46 -9.03
CA PHE A 198 -1.52 -25.03 -8.74
C PHE A 198 -0.21 -24.41 -8.24
N ALA A 199 0.50 -25.10 -7.35
CA ALA A 199 1.82 -24.67 -6.88
C ALA A 199 2.86 -24.64 -8.02
N GLU A 200 2.90 -25.68 -8.86
CA GLU A 200 3.72 -25.74 -10.08
C GLU A 200 3.40 -24.56 -11.02
N GLY A 201 2.11 -24.29 -11.26
CA GLY A 201 1.66 -23.16 -12.07
C GLY A 201 2.07 -21.81 -11.50
N CYS A 202 1.96 -21.61 -10.20
CA CYS A 202 2.41 -20.38 -9.54
C CYS A 202 3.92 -20.18 -9.69
N PHE A 203 4.73 -21.20 -9.44
CA PHE A 203 6.18 -21.03 -9.52
C PHE A 203 6.68 -20.92 -10.97
N ALA A 204 6.16 -21.76 -11.87
CA ALA A 204 6.55 -21.73 -13.28
C ALA A 204 6.01 -20.51 -14.03
N GLY A 205 4.76 -20.12 -13.77
CA GLY A 205 4.04 -19.07 -14.50
C GLY A 205 4.08 -17.69 -13.86
N ILE A 206 4.43 -17.58 -12.57
CA ILE A 206 4.45 -16.29 -11.86
C ILE A 206 5.84 -15.96 -11.36
N ARG A 207 6.41 -16.82 -10.51
CA ARG A 207 7.72 -16.58 -9.89
C ARG A 207 8.83 -16.50 -10.94
N ASN A 208 8.88 -17.45 -11.88
CA ASN A 208 9.94 -17.50 -12.88
C ASN A 208 9.91 -16.27 -13.81
N PRO A 209 8.76 -15.85 -14.37
CA PRO A 209 8.67 -14.57 -15.07
C PRO A 209 9.09 -13.38 -14.20
N ALA A 210 8.65 -13.32 -12.94
CA ALA A 210 9.06 -12.24 -12.04
C ALA A 210 10.57 -12.20 -11.78
N ALA A 211 11.25 -13.35 -11.80
CA ALA A 211 12.69 -13.46 -11.57
C ALA A 211 13.56 -13.30 -12.83
N HIS A 212 13.03 -13.64 -14.01
CA HIS A 212 13.83 -13.77 -15.23
C HIS A 212 13.43 -12.84 -16.37
N GLU A 213 12.24 -12.23 -16.34
CA GLU A 213 11.89 -11.23 -17.34
C GLU A 213 12.80 -10.00 -17.24
N HIS A 214 13.16 -9.46 -18.40
CA HIS A 214 13.96 -8.24 -18.53
C HIS A 214 13.14 -7.15 -19.22
N GLY A 215 13.45 -5.89 -18.90
CA GLY A 215 12.77 -4.73 -19.46
C GLY A 215 11.88 -4.02 -18.45
N ALA A 216 10.87 -3.32 -18.97
CA ALA A 216 9.94 -2.53 -18.18
C ALA A 216 9.31 -3.36 -17.05
N ASP A 217 9.00 -2.67 -15.95
CA ASP A 217 8.30 -3.29 -14.84
C ASP A 217 6.85 -3.64 -15.23
N TRP A 218 6.22 -4.51 -14.44
CA TRP A 218 4.81 -4.84 -14.61
C TRP A 218 3.92 -3.68 -14.17
N ASP A 219 2.79 -3.53 -14.86
CA ASP A 219 1.74 -2.65 -14.38
C ASP A 219 1.14 -3.19 -13.07
N GLU A 220 0.47 -2.28 -12.35
CA GLU A 220 -0.09 -2.54 -11.03
C GLU A 220 -1.13 -3.67 -11.06
N GLN A 221 -2.02 -3.66 -12.06
CA GLN A 221 -3.10 -4.62 -12.19
C GLN A 221 -2.57 -6.04 -12.40
N LYS A 222 -1.66 -6.22 -13.36
CA LYS A 222 -1.01 -7.51 -13.64
C LYS A 222 -0.32 -8.06 -12.38
N ALA A 223 0.40 -7.21 -11.65
CA ALA A 223 1.09 -7.63 -10.44
C ALA A 223 0.12 -7.98 -9.29
N LEU A 224 -0.99 -7.23 -9.13
CA LEU A 224 -2.06 -7.55 -8.18
C LEU A 224 -2.67 -8.92 -8.44
N GLU A 225 -2.94 -9.27 -9.70
CA GLU A 225 -3.45 -10.59 -10.09
C GLU A 225 -2.46 -11.70 -9.71
N GLN A 226 -1.16 -11.47 -9.94
CA GLN A 226 -0.12 -12.41 -9.54
C GLN A 226 -0.04 -12.59 -8.01
N LEU A 227 -0.06 -11.49 -7.26
CA LEU A 227 -0.07 -11.52 -5.80
C LEU A 227 -1.33 -12.22 -5.25
N ALA A 228 -2.49 -12.05 -5.90
CA ALA A 228 -3.72 -12.74 -5.51
C ALA A 228 -3.59 -14.26 -5.70
N ALA A 229 -3.03 -14.73 -6.81
CA ALA A 229 -2.77 -16.16 -7.02
C ALA A 229 -1.80 -16.73 -5.98
N LEU A 230 -0.71 -16.02 -5.69
CA LEU A 230 0.24 -16.39 -4.64
C LEU A 230 -0.40 -16.39 -3.24
N SER A 231 -1.31 -15.45 -2.97
CA SER A 231 -2.08 -15.37 -1.72
C SER A 231 -3.00 -16.56 -1.52
N VAL A 232 -3.62 -17.07 -2.60
CA VAL A 232 -4.38 -18.34 -2.57
C VAL A 232 -3.45 -19.51 -2.27
N LEU A 233 -2.29 -19.60 -2.92
CA LEU A 233 -1.33 -20.69 -2.69
C LEU A 233 -0.83 -20.70 -1.24
N ALA A 234 -0.43 -19.54 -0.72
CA ALA A 234 0.03 -19.39 0.66
C ALA A 234 -1.02 -19.88 1.66
N ARG A 235 -2.30 -19.52 1.45
CA ARG A 235 -3.41 -19.97 2.28
C ARG A 235 -3.61 -21.49 2.21
N TRP A 236 -3.50 -22.09 1.04
CA TRP A 236 -3.60 -23.55 0.90
C TRP A 236 -2.45 -24.27 1.61
N ILE A 237 -1.23 -23.74 1.53
CA ILE A 237 -0.08 -24.28 2.27
C ILE A 237 -0.31 -24.13 3.77
N ASP A 238 -0.79 -22.98 4.23
CA ASP A 238 -1.04 -22.71 5.65
C ASP A 238 -2.14 -23.62 6.24
N GLU A 239 -3.19 -23.91 5.45
CA GLU A 239 -4.24 -24.87 5.81
C GLU A 239 -3.77 -26.34 5.90
N CYS A 240 -2.65 -26.71 5.26
CA CYS A 240 -2.20 -28.11 5.24
C CYS A 240 -1.57 -28.56 6.56
N ASP A 241 -1.79 -29.83 6.91
CA ASP A 241 -1.03 -30.55 7.92
C ASP A 241 0.27 -31.11 7.33
N VAL A 242 1.28 -31.25 8.19
CA VAL A 242 2.55 -31.91 7.85
C VAL A 242 2.43 -33.38 8.23
N GLU A 243 2.40 -34.24 7.21
CA GLU A 243 2.41 -35.69 7.36
C GLU A 243 3.81 -36.25 7.06
N GLN A 244 4.07 -37.47 7.51
CA GLN A 244 5.31 -38.19 7.21
C GLN A 244 4.99 -39.58 6.68
N ALA A 245 5.60 -39.95 5.57
CA ALA A 245 5.43 -41.27 4.99
C ALA A 245 6.04 -42.34 5.90
N PRO A 246 5.41 -43.52 6.01
CA PRO A 246 5.89 -44.63 6.83
C PRO A 246 7.25 -45.16 6.40
#